data_AF-A0A919Z6Y9-F1
#
_entry.id   AF-A0A919Z6Y9-F1
#
_cell.length_a   1.000
_cell.length_b   1.000
_cell.length_c   1.000
_cell.angle_alpha   90.00
_cell.angle_beta   90.00
_cell.angle_gamma   90.00
#
_symmetry.space_group_name_H-M   'P 1'
#
loop_
_entity.id
_entity.type
_entity.pdbx_description
1 polymer ?
#
loop_
_entity_poly.entity_id
_entity_poly.type
_entity_poly.pdbx_seq_one_letter_code
_entity_poly.pdbx_strand_id
1 'polypeptide(L)' 'MPQWLCLQLMRAFYSKNRKQVKLLNDCWFFYRTKQSQANEQSQG' A
#
# COMPACT_ATOMS: atom_id res chain seq x y z
N MET A 1 -1.63 -3.82 5.69
CA MET A 1 -1.02 -4.14 4.39
C MET A 1 -1.27 -5.61 4.11
N PRO A 2 -1.71 -5.99 2.91
CA PRO A 2 -1.76 -7.40 2.54
C PRO A 2 -0.35 -8.00 2.47
N GLN A 3 -0.28 -9.32 2.69
CA GLN A 3 1.00 -10.03 2.83
C GLN A 3 1.90 -9.92 1.60
N TRP A 4 1.30 -9.91 0.41
CA TRP A 4 2.02 -9.70 -0.85
C TRP A 4 2.73 -8.34 -0.92
N LEU A 5 2.14 -7.29 -0.33
CA LEU A 5 2.72 -5.94 -0.34
C LEU A 5 3.87 -5.82 0.66
N CYS A 6 3.77 -6.48 1.82
CA CYS A 6 4.87 -6.60 2.77
C CYS A 6 6.10 -7.29 2.15
N LEU A 7 5.90 -8.40 1.42
CA LEU A 7 6.97 -9.10 0.71
C LEU A 7 7.66 -8.22 -0.35
N GLN A 8 6.88 -7.44 -1.10
CA GLN A 8 7.43 -6.48 -2.08
C GLN A 8 8.22 -5.35 -1.42
N LEU A 9 7.72 -4.80 -0.31
CA LEU A 9 8.40 -3.75 0.44
C LEU A 9 9.72 -4.25 1.03
N MET A 10 9.73 -5.47 1.59
CA MET A 10 10.91 -6.10 2.17
C MET A 10 12.01 -6.34 1.13
N ARG A 11 11.64 -6.81 -0.06
CA ARG A 11 12.57 -6.96 -1.19
C ARG A 11 13.12 -5.62 -1.66
N ALA A 12 12.26 -4.62 -1.85
CA ALA A 12 12.68 -3.28 -2.25
C ALA A 12 13.60 -2.62 -1.21
N PHE A 13 13.36 -2.87 0.08
CA PHE A 13 14.19 -2.41 1.18
C PHE A 13 15.57 -3.08 1.16
N TYR A 14 15.62 -4.41 0.98
CA TYR A 14 16.88 -5.15 0.86
C TYR A 14 17.71 -4.70 -0.35
N SER A 15 17.06 -4.45 -1.49
CA SER A 15 17.67 -3.89 -2.70
C SER A 15 18.00 -2.40 -2.60
N LYS A 16 17.80 -1.75 -1.45
CA LYS A 16 18.00 -0.30 -1.20
C LYS A 16 17.30 0.61 -2.21
N ASN A 17 16.23 0.14 -2.86
CA ASN A 17 15.52 0.90 -3.87
C ASN A 17 14.48 1.83 -3.23
N ARG A 18 14.95 2.97 -2.73
CA ARG A 18 14.12 3.96 -2.02
C ARG A 18 12.93 4.46 -2.85
N LYS A 19 13.09 4.54 -4.18
CA LYS A 19 12.01 4.93 -5.10
C LYS A 19 10.87 3.91 -5.09
N GLN A 20 11.22 2.62 -5.15
CA GLN A 20 10.25 1.54 -5.11
C GLN A 20 9.56 1.43 -3.75
N VAL A 21 10.29 1.62 -2.65
CA VAL A 21 9.69 1.66 -1.30
C VAL A 21 8.68 2.81 -1.17
N LYS A 22 9.00 4.00 -1.70
CA LYS A 22 8.09 5.16 -1.68
C LYS A 22 6.83 4.90 -2.51
N LEU A 23 6.99 4.41 -3.74
CA LEU A 23 5.86 4.06 -4.61
C LEU A 23 4.94 3.01 -3.96
N LEU A 24 5.49 1.94 -3.40
CA LEU A 24 4.71 0.90 -2.73
C LEU A 24 3.96 1.43 -1.49
N ASN A 25 4.56 2.35 -0.74
CA ASN A 25 3.89 3.04 0.36
C ASN A 25 2.75 3.94 -0.14
N ASP A 26 2.97 4.70 -1.20
CA ASP A 26 1.96 5.57 -1.80
C ASP A 26 0.78 4.73 -2.34
N CYS A 27 1.05 3.59 -2.99
CA CYS A 27 0.04 2.63 -3.43
C CYS A 27 -0.76 2.06 -2.25
N TRP A 28 -0.10 1.68 -1.16
CA TRP A 28 -0.78 1.21 0.05
C TRP A 28 -1.66 2.28 0.66
N PHE A 29 -1.15 3.51 0.74
CA PHE A 29 -1.88 4.64 1.28
C PHE A 29 -3.14 4.90 0.45
N PHE A 30 -3.02 4.97 -0.87
CA PHE A 30 -4.16 5.15 -1.77
C PHE A 30 -5.18 4.01 -1.63
N TYR A 31 -4.72 2.76 -1.57
CA TYR A 31 -5.58 1.60 -1.36
C TYR A 31 -6.33 1.68 -0.03
N ARG A 32 -5.65 2.05 1.07
CA ARG A 32 -6.27 2.21 2.38
C ARG A 32 -7.31 3.33 2.39
N THR A 33 -7.00 4.47 1.78
CA THR A 33 -7.91 5.63 1.72
C THR A 33 -9.15 5.32 0.87
N LYS A 34 -8.97 4.62 -0.26
CA LYS A 34 -10.07 4.11 -1.08
C LYS A 34 -10.91 3.07 -0.34
N GLN A 35 -10.29 2.18 0.42
CA GLN A 35 -11.01 1.16 1.19
C GLN A 35 -11.79 1.77 2.37
N SER A 36 -11.25 2.81 3.02
CA SER A 36 -11.98 3.60 4.01
C SER A 36 -13.19 4.31 3.39
N GLN A 37 -13.03 4.96 2.22
CA GLN A 37 -14.15 5.62 1.53
C GLN A 37 -15.18 4.65 0.96
N ALA A 38 -14.77 3.45 0.51
CA ALA A 38 -15.69 2.42 0.01
C ALA A 38 -16.58 1.84 1.12
N ASN A 39 -16.12 1.84 2.38
CA ASN A 39 -16.91 1.38 3.52
C ASN A 39 -17.95 2.41 3.98
N GLU A 40 -17.80 3.69 3.60
CA GLU A 40 -18.78 4.77 3.86
C GLU A 40 -19.84 4.90 2.75
N GLN A 41 -19.67 4.25 1.58
CA GLN A 41 -20.67 4.25 0.49
C GLN A 41 -21.66 3.07 0.55
N SER A 42 -21.55 2.16 1.51
CA SER A 42 -22.52 1.06 1.72
C SER A 42 -23.47 1.30 2.92
N GLN A 43 -23.49 2.51 3.48
CA GLN A 43 -24.55 2.99 4.38
C GLN A 43 -25.16 4.26 3.76
N GLY A 44 -25.86 4.08 2.64
CA GLY A 44 -26.74 5.08 2.04
C GLY A 44 -28.14 4.51 1.92
#